data_AF-A0A933FHJ4-F1
#
_entry.id   AF-A0A933FHJ4-F1
#
_cell.length_a   1.000
_cell.length_b   1.000
_cell.length_c   1.000
_cell.angle_alpha   90.00
_cell.angle_beta   90.00
_cell.angle_gamma   90.00
#
_symmetry.space_group_name_H-M   'P 1'
#
loop_
_entity.id
_entity.type
_entity.pdbx_description
1 polymer ?
#
loop_
_entity_poly.entity_id
_entity_poly.type
_entity_poly.pdbx_seq_one_letter_code
_entity_poly.pdbx_strand_id
1 'polypeptide(L)'
;MRLETGKTMRVAYNYLDQQFADPEPFFQDLRKLVASGEFTLGPFVAEFEGKFARYLGVKHAIGTNTGTDALILALKAVGVRPGDEVITVPNTFIATVGAIVAAGATPVFVDADERLQIDASKIAAAVTPRTRALLPVHWAGCSPDMDRILETARAHRLPVVEDACPAVGAKIGAKFAGTFGKVNAFSMHPLKPLNVWGDGGIVVTDDDEAAAFLRLYRNHGLSDRDHVDLWGVNNRLQPIQAVVASRLMDSIEGLIEARRRNARRLDAGLAPLKKFVRTARRPEGHREVYQLYLACVDRRDEL
;
A
#
# COMPACT_ATOMS: atom_id res chain seq x y z
N MET A 1 -19.10 -21.27 -19.17
CA MET A 1 -18.58 -22.43 -19.93
C MET A 1 -18.92 -23.70 -19.15
N ARG A 2 -19.93 -24.46 -19.56
CA ARG A 2 -20.20 -25.77 -18.95
C ARG A 2 -19.08 -26.70 -19.40
N LEU A 3 -18.32 -27.25 -18.46
CA LEU A 3 -17.42 -28.37 -18.78
C LEU A 3 -18.30 -29.54 -19.26
N GLU A 4 -17.75 -30.41 -20.13
CA GLU A 4 -18.44 -31.57 -20.74
C GLU A 4 -19.14 -32.50 -19.73
N THR A 5 -18.89 -32.33 -18.42
CA THR A 5 -19.45 -33.10 -17.31
C THR A 5 -20.69 -32.49 -16.65
N GLY A 6 -21.24 -31.38 -17.15
CA GLY A 6 -22.43 -30.74 -16.56
C GLY A 6 -22.19 -30.10 -15.18
N LYS A 7 -20.96 -30.12 -14.65
CA LYS A 7 -20.58 -29.43 -13.42
C LYS A 7 -20.23 -27.97 -13.72
N THR A 8 -20.83 -27.06 -12.98
CA THR A 8 -20.49 -25.63 -12.99
C THR A 8 -19.13 -25.44 -12.34
N MET A 9 -18.14 -24.93 -13.09
CA MET A 9 -16.85 -24.54 -12.52
C MET A 9 -17.04 -23.28 -11.67
N ARG A 10 -16.65 -23.35 -10.39
CA ARG A 10 -16.66 -22.19 -9.48
C ARG A 10 -15.24 -21.67 -9.34
N VAL A 11 -15.01 -20.41 -9.69
CA VAL A 11 -13.73 -19.71 -9.49
C VAL A 11 -13.91 -18.74 -8.32
N ALA A 12 -13.23 -19.00 -7.21
CA ALA A 12 -13.30 -18.12 -6.04
C ALA A 12 -12.50 -16.83 -6.29
N TYR A 13 -13.07 -15.70 -5.90
CA TYR A 13 -12.35 -14.41 -5.89
C TYR A 13 -11.29 -14.35 -4.78
N ASN A 14 -11.64 -14.89 -3.61
CA ASN A 14 -10.78 -14.97 -2.45
C ASN A 14 -9.86 -16.21 -2.56
N TYR A 15 -8.58 -16.04 -2.21
CA TYR A 15 -7.52 -17.06 -2.27
C TYR A 15 -6.94 -17.44 -0.90
N LEU A 16 -7.46 -16.89 0.20
CA LEU A 16 -6.86 -17.06 1.54
C LEU A 16 -6.86 -18.52 2.02
N ASP A 17 -7.90 -19.28 1.67
CA ASP A 17 -8.01 -20.71 1.95
C ASP A 17 -6.88 -21.51 1.30
N GLN A 18 -6.48 -21.13 0.08
CA GLN A 18 -5.37 -21.73 -0.65
C GLN A 18 -4.02 -21.23 -0.14
N GLN A 19 -3.89 -19.93 0.15
CA GLN A 19 -2.64 -19.32 0.63
C GLN A 19 -2.23 -19.87 1.99
N PHE A 20 -3.19 -20.11 2.88
CA PHE A 20 -2.97 -20.60 4.25
C PHE A 20 -3.44 -22.05 4.43
N ALA A 21 -3.48 -22.84 3.35
CA ALA A 21 -3.87 -24.25 3.40
C ALA A 21 -2.95 -25.09 4.30
N ASP A 22 -1.67 -24.70 4.40
CA ASP A 22 -0.71 -25.25 5.37
C ASP A 22 -0.35 -24.19 6.43
N PRO A 23 -1.06 -24.14 7.57
CA PRO A 23 -0.84 -23.15 8.61
C PRO A 23 0.26 -23.57 9.62
N GLU A 24 0.74 -24.83 9.60
CA GLU A 24 1.66 -25.35 10.62
C GLU A 24 2.98 -24.55 10.70
N PRO A 25 3.62 -24.21 9.57
CA PRO A 25 4.64 -23.17 9.46
C PRO A 25 4.43 -21.91 10.32
N PHE A 26 3.24 -21.33 10.27
CA PHE A 26 2.90 -20.10 10.96
C PHE A 26 2.70 -20.35 12.45
N PHE A 27 2.05 -21.46 12.82
CA PHE A 27 1.85 -21.84 14.22
C PHE A 27 3.18 -22.13 14.94
N GLN A 28 4.17 -22.70 14.26
CA GLN A 28 5.51 -22.87 14.83
C GLN A 28 6.17 -21.55 15.21
N ASP A 29 6.07 -20.53 14.36
CA ASP A 29 6.63 -19.21 14.67
C ASP A 29 5.81 -18.49 15.75
N LEU A 30 4.48 -18.65 15.76
CA LEU A 30 3.61 -18.09 16.79
C LEU A 30 3.86 -18.70 18.18
N ARG A 31 4.21 -19.99 18.27
CA ARG A 31 4.60 -20.61 19.55
C ARG A 31 5.80 -19.90 20.18
N LYS A 32 6.76 -19.41 19.37
CA LYS A 32 7.92 -18.63 19.86
C LYS A 32 7.48 -17.29 20.45
N LEU A 33 6.55 -16.60 19.78
CA LEU A 33 5.97 -15.35 20.28
C LEU A 33 5.27 -15.57 21.64
N VAL A 34 4.39 -16.57 21.72
CA VAL A 34 3.65 -16.88 22.96
C VAL A 34 4.60 -17.24 24.10
N ALA A 35 5.63 -18.05 23.84
CA ALA A 35 6.60 -18.42 24.86
C ALA A 35 7.43 -17.23 25.36
N SER A 36 7.65 -16.21 24.52
CA SER A 36 8.44 -15.02 24.88
C SER A 36 7.66 -13.97 25.69
N GLY A 37 6.33 -13.89 25.53
CA GLY A 37 5.50 -12.83 26.14
C GLY A 37 5.59 -11.45 25.46
N GLU A 38 6.31 -11.32 24.34
CA GLU A 38 6.57 -10.06 23.62
C GLU A 38 5.36 -9.61 22.76
N PHE A 39 4.24 -9.30 23.41
CA PHE A 39 2.96 -9.00 22.73
C PHE A 39 2.79 -7.53 22.30
N THR A 40 3.74 -6.65 22.58
CA THR A 40 3.68 -5.25 22.17
C THR A 40 5.03 -4.78 21.67
N LEU A 41 5.11 -4.38 20.40
CA LEU A 41 6.38 -4.06 19.73
C LEU A 41 7.37 -5.24 19.85
N GLY A 42 8.61 -4.99 20.26
CA GLY A 42 9.57 -6.05 20.53
C GLY A 42 10.21 -6.68 19.28
N PRO A 43 10.94 -7.79 19.46
CA PRO A 43 11.86 -8.33 18.46
C PRO A 43 11.16 -8.82 17.20
N PHE A 44 9.95 -9.39 17.30
CA PHE A 44 9.21 -9.87 16.14
C PHE A 44 8.78 -8.74 15.19
N VAL A 45 8.38 -7.59 15.75
CA VAL A 45 8.07 -6.39 14.96
C VAL A 45 9.34 -5.82 14.35
N ALA A 46 10.44 -5.74 15.11
CA ALA A 46 11.72 -5.24 14.62
C ALA A 46 12.31 -6.11 13.48
N GLU A 47 12.20 -7.44 13.60
CA GLU A 47 12.62 -8.38 12.56
C GLU A 47 11.83 -8.17 11.27
N PHE A 48 10.51 -8.07 11.37
CA PHE A 48 9.64 -7.80 10.22
C PHE A 48 9.95 -6.45 9.58
N GLU A 49 10.04 -5.38 10.38
CA GLU A 49 10.42 -4.03 9.91
C GLU A 49 11.75 -4.07 9.15
N GLY A 50 12.77 -4.75 9.69
CA GLY A 50 14.06 -4.92 9.03
C GLY A 50 13.97 -5.73 7.73
N LYS A 51 13.16 -6.79 7.69
CA LYS A 51 12.95 -7.61 6.49
C LYS A 51 12.25 -6.82 5.39
N PHE A 52 11.22 -6.05 5.74
CA PHE A 52 10.47 -5.21 4.81
C PHE A 52 11.32 -4.06 4.27
N ALA A 53 12.09 -3.39 5.14
CA ALA A 53 13.04 -2.34 4.76
C ALA A 53 14.08 -2.86 3.76
N ARG A 54 14.70 -4.01 4.05
CA ARG A 54 15.66 -4.67 3.15
C ARG A 54 15.04 -5.05 1.81
N TYR A 55 13.81 -5.55 1.81
CA TYR A 55 13.11 -5.93 0.58
C TYR A 55 12.90 -4.72 -0.35
N LEU A 56 12.52 -3.57 0.20
CA LEU A 56 12.31 -2.34 -0.57
C LEU A 56 13.60 -1.57 -0.85
N GLY A 57 14.69 -1.83 -0.11
CA GLY A 57 15.94 -1.08 -0.19
C GLY A 57 15.86 0.31 0.44
N VAL A 58 15.06 0.47 1.50
CA VAL A 58 14.87 1.73 2.26
C VAL A 58 15.52 1.63 3.63
N LYS A 59 15.87 2.76 4.24
CA LYS A 59 16.50 2.79 5.56
C LYS A 59 15.54 2.37 6.68
N HIS A 60 14.31 2.88 6.65
CA HIS A 60 13.36 2.70 7.76
C HIS A 60 12.06 2.09 7.29
N ALA A 61 11.58 1.13 8.06
CA ALA A 61 10.20 0.67 8.04
C ALA A 61 9.66 0.67 9.48
N ILE A 62 8.41 1.12 9.64
CA ILE A 62 7.76 1.37 10.93
C ILE A 62 6.34 0.78 10.86
N GLY A 63 6.13 -0.37 11.50
CA GLY A 63 4.85 -1.07 11.53
C GLY A 63 3.74 -0.27 12.22
N THR A 64 2.55 -0.24 11.62
CA THR A 64 1.35 0.42 12.14
C THR A 64 0.19 -0.56 12.25
N ASN A 65 -0.89 -0.14 12.92
CA ASN A 65 -2.07 -0.98 13.11
C ASN A 65 -2.81 -1.25 11.78
N THR A 66 -3.00 -0.22 10.94
CA THR A 66 -3.62 -0.36 9.61
C THR A 66 -2.85 0.43 8.54
N GLY A 67 -3.18 0.20 7.27
CA GLY A 67 -2.70 1.04 6.16
C GLY A 67 -3.25 2.47 6.21
N THR A 68 -4.49 2.65 6.71
CA THR A 68 -5.05 3.99 6.95
C THR A 68 -4.23 4.74 8.00
N ASP A 69 -3.89 4.07 9.11
CA ASP A 69 -3.02 4.66 10.13
C ASP A 69 -1.64 5.00 9.57
N ALA A 70 -1.08 4.15 8.69
CA ALA A 70 0.18 4.43 8.02
C ALA A 70 0.09 5.74 7.20
N LEU A 71 -1.00 5.95 6.46
CA LEU A 71 -1.24 7.18 5.71
C LEU A 71 -1.39 8.40 6.63
N ILE A 72 -2.18 8.30 7.71
CA ILE A 72 -2.36 9.39 8.69
C ILE A 72 -1.00 9.79 9.28
N LEU A 73 -0.21 8.80 9.69
CA LEU A 73 1.11 9.02 10.28
C LEU A 73 2.08 9.63 9.27
N ALA A 74 2.08 9.14 8.02
CA ALA A 74 2.91 9.68 6.95
C ALA A 74 2.57 11.15 6.63
N LEU A 75 1.27 11.48 6.56
CA LEU A 75 0.80 12.85 6.34
C LEU A 75 1.24 13.78 7.50
N LYS A 76 1.09 13.32 8.75
CA LYS A 76 1.57 14.09 9.92
C LYS A 76 3.09 14.27 9.91
N ALA A 77 3.85 13.25 9.50
CA ALA A 77 5.31 13.31 9.43
C ALA A 77 5.83 14.30 8.37
N VAL A 78 5.10 14.50 7.26
CA VAL A 78 5.41 15.57 6.28
C VAL A 78 4.83 16.94 6.68
N GLY A 79 4.21 17.02 7.86
CA GLY A 79 3.74 18.26 8.47
C GLY A 79 2.38 18.73 7.96
N VAL A 80 1.49 17.82 7.56
CA VAL A 80 0.08 18.13 7.31
C VAL A 80 -0.63 18.48 8.62
N ARG A 81 -1.43 19.55 8.59
CA ARG A 81 -2.12 20.16 9.72
C ARG A 81 -3.56 20.54 9.35
N PRO A 82 -4.42 20.83 10.34
CA PRO A 82 -5.74 21.41 10.09
C PRO A 82 -5.69 22.66 9.22
N GLY A 83 -6.53 22.68 8.17
CA GLY A 83 -6.61 23.79 7.20
C GLY A 83 -5.73 23.61 5.95
N ASP A 84 -4.86 22.60 5.92
CA ASP A 84 -4.08 22.24 4.73
C ASP A 84 -4.93 21.51 3.69
N GLU A 85 -4.44 21.50 2.45
CA GLU A 85 -4.97 20.70 1.34
C GLU A 85 -3.99 19.58 0.96
N VAL A 86 -4.52 18.40 0.66
CA VAL A 86 -3.73 17.28 0.14
C VAL A 86 -4.32 16.83 -1.19
N ILE A 87 -3.51 16.87 -2.25
CA ILE A 87 -3.96 16.49 -3.59
C ILE A 87 -3.89 14.97 -3.74
N THR A 88 -4.99 14.36 -4.17
CA THR A 88 -5.09 12.92 -4.46
C THR A 88 -6.04 12.66 -5.63
N VAL A 89 -6.35 11.39 -5.89
CA VAL A 89 -7.25 10.94 -6.97
C VAL A 89 -8.60 10.49 -6.41
N PRO A 90 -9.73 10.78 -7.08
CA PRO A 90 -11.05 10.31 -6.62
C PRO A 90 -11.25 8.81 -6.89
N ASN A 91 -10.56 8.26 -7.90
CA ASN A 91 -10.56 6.83 -8.20
C ASN A 91 -9.54 6.08 -7.32
N THR A 92 -9.87 5.98 -6.04
CA THR A 92 -9.10 5.23 -5.04
C THR A 92 -10.05 4.59 -4.03
N PHE A 93 -9.52 3.83 -3.08
CA PHE A 93 -10.29 3.35 -1.95
C PHE A 93 -10.51 4.48 -0.94
N ILE A 94 -11.68 4.48 -0.29
CA ILE A 94 -12.10 5.55 0.63
C ILE A 94 -11.08 5.86 1.74
N ALA A 95 -10.26 4.88 2.14
CA ALA A 95 -9.24 5.06 3.17
C ALA A 95 -8.18 6.11 2.82
N THR A 96 -7.83 6.31 1.53
CA THR A 96 -6.90 7.36 1.12
C THR A 96 -7.45 8.74 1.52
N VAL A 97 -8.72 9.00 1.19
CA VAL A 97 -9.40 10.26 1.54
C VAL A 97 -9.68 10.35 3.03
N GLY A 98 -10.10 9.24 3.64
CA GLY A 98 -10.33 9.15 5.08
C GLY A 98 -9.07 9.49 5.88
N ALA A 99 -7.89 9.05 5.44
CA ALA A 99 -6.62 9.39 6.08
C ALA A 99 -6.27 10.88 5.96
N ILE A 100 -6.54 11.53 4.81
CA ILE A 100 -6.38 12.97 4.64
C ILE A 100 -7.24 13.73 5.65
N VAL A 101 -8.53 13.38 5.73
CA VAL A 101 -9.50 14.01 6.63
C VAL A 101 -9.12 13.76 8.09
N ALA A 102 -8.73 12.54 8.45
CA ALA A 102 -8.29 12.18 9.80
C ALA A 102 -6.97 12.87 10.20
N ALA A 103 -6.12 13.23 9.24
CA ALA A 103 -4.95 14.08 9.49
C ALA A 103 -5.32 15.56 9.73
N GLY A 104 -6.55 15.96 9.42
CA GLY A 104 -7.10 17.32 9.57
C GLY A 104 -7.14 18.13 8.27
N ALA A 105 -6.71 17.57 7.15
CA ALA A 105 -6.61 18.27 5.88
C ALA A 105 -7.86 18.08 4.99
N THR A 106 -7.97 18.94 3.99
CA THR A 106 -9.01 18.85 2.95
C THR A 106 -8.47 18.09 1.73
N PRO A 107 -9.13 17.02 1.27
CA PRO A 107 -8.74 16.35 0.04
C PRO A 107 -9.07 17.23 -1.18
N VAL A 108 -8.10 17.39 -2.07
CA VAL A 108 -8.27 18.04 -3.36
C VAL A 108 -8.11 16.99 -4.44
N PHE A 109 -9.10 16.86 -5.32
CA PHE A 109 -9.13 15.79 -6.31
C PHE A 109 -8.57 16.22 -7.66
N VAL A 110 -7.67 15.39 -8.19
CA VAL A 110 -7.24 15.39 -9.58
C VAL A 110 -7.74 14.10 -10.21
N ASP A 111 -8.40 14.22 -11.36
CA ASP A 111 -9.06 13.09 -12.03
C ASP A 111 -8.08 11.99 -12.45
N ALA A 112 -8.61 10.80 -12.76
CA ALA A 112 -7.83 9.67 -13.19
C ALA A 112 -7.49 9.70 -14.70
N ASP A 113 -6.38 9.08 -15.05
CA ASP A 113 -5.97 8.83 -16.43
C ASP A 113 -6.60 7.55 -17.00
N GLU A 114 -6.24 7.21 -18.24
CA GLU A 114 -6.70 5.98 -18.91
C GLU A 114 -6.24 4.67 -18.23
N ARG A 115 -5.23 4.75 -17.35
CA ARG A 115 -4.71 3.64 -16.54
C ARG A 115 -5.37 3.59 -15.17
N LEU A 116 -6.39 4.42 -14.93
CA LEU A 116 -7.12 4.54 -13.68
C LEU A 116 -6.25 5.05 -12.53
N GLN A 117 -5.14 5.71 -12.82
CA GLN A 117 -4.23 6.33 -11.86
C GLN A 117 -4.43 7.84 -11.85
N ILE A 118 -3.88 8.58 -10.88
CA ILE A 118 -3.95 10.05 -10.90
C ILE A 118 -3.36 10.62 -12.21
N ASP A 119 -4.06 11.53 -12.87
CA ASP A 119 -3.57 12.20 -14.08
C ASP A 119 -2.52 13.24 -13.71
N ALA A 120 -1.25 12.86 -13.82
CA ALA A 120 -0.11 13.68 -13.43
C ALA A 120 -0.07 15.04 -14.17
N SER A 121 -0.63 15.12 -15.39
CA SER A 121 -0.64 16.36 -16.18
C SER A 121 -1.57 17.44 -15.62
N LYS A 122 -2.52 17.04 -14.76
CA LYS A 122 -3.53 17.94 -14.16
C LYS A 122 -3.18 18.39 -12.74
N ILE A 123 -2.12 17.84 -12.13
CA ILE A 123 -1.77 18.12 -10.74
C ILE A 123 -1.40 19.59 -10.53
N ALA A 124 -0.55 20.16 -11.40
CA ALA A 124 -0.06 21.53 -11.24
C ALA A 124 -1.20 22.56 -11.15
N ALA A 125 -2.29 22.35 -11.90
CA ALA A 125 -3.46 23.22 -11.89
C ALA A 125 -4.29 23.15 -10.61
N ALA A 126 -4.16 22.06 -9.83
CA ALA A 126 -4.86 21.87 -8.57
C ALA A 126 -4.08 22.40 -7.35
N VAL A 127 -2.82 22.82 -7.54
CA VAL A 127 -1.99 23.37 -6.46
C VAL A 127 -2.48 24.76 -6.06
N THR A 128 -2.69 24.96 -4.77
CA THR A 128 -3.08 26.23 -4.15
C THR A 128 -2.06 26.62 -3.07
N PRO A 129 -2.13 27.84 -2.51
CA PRO A 129 -1.32 28.22 -1.35
C PRO A 129 -1.55 27.36 -0.10
N ARG A 130 -2.66 26.61 -0.02
CA ARG A 130 -2.97 25.68 1.08
C ARG A 130 -2.46 24.26 0.83
N THR A 131 -2.02 23.94 -0.39
CA THR A 131 -1.53 22.60 -0.70
C THR A 131 -0.28 22.28 0.12
N ARG A 132 -0.34 21.20 0.89
CA ARG A 132 0.74 20.78 1.79
C ARG A 132 1.43 19.50 1.35
N ALA A 133 0.75 18.62 0.63
CA ALA A 133 1.34 17.38 0.13
C ALA A 133 0.60 16.86 -1.11
N LEU A 134 1.30 16.03 -1.90
CA LEU A 134 0.70 15.15 -2.90
C LEU A 134 0.58 13.74 -2.32
N LEU A 135 -0.56 13.09 -2.54
CA LEU A 135 -0.85 11.72 -2.13
C LEU A 135 -1.27 10.87 -3.35
N PRO A 136 -0.33 10.56 -4.28
CA PRO A 136 -0.62 9.64 -5.36
C PRO A 136 -0.85 8.22 -4.82
N VAL A 137 -1.71 7.47 -5.51
CA VAL A 137 -2.07 6.10 -5.15
C VAL A 137 -1.55 5.16 -6.23
N HIS A 138 -0.87 4.08 -5.82
CA HIS A 138 -0.49 2.98 -6.72
C HIS A 138 -1.68 2.06 -6.96
N TRP A 139 -2.77 2.61 -7.49
CA TRP A 139 -4.08 2.01 -7.47
C TRP A 139 -4.12 0.64 -8.15
N ALA A 140 -4.82 -0.31 -7.52
CA ALA A 140 -4.90 -1.71 -7.94
C ALA A 140 -3.55 -2.44 -8.10
N GLY A 141 -2.47 -1.93 -7.50
CA GLY A 141 -1.13 -2.49 -7.63
C GLY A 141 -0.42 -2.08 -8.92
N CYS A 142 -0.86 -0.98 -9.53
CA CYS A 142 -0.25 -0.33 -10.69
C CYS A 142 0.21 1.07 -10.28
N SER A 143 1.36 1.54 -10.77
CA SER A 143 1.86 2.86 -10.39
C SER A 143 1.38 3.97 -11.36
N PRO A 144 1.08 5.18 -10.86
CA PRO A 144 0.94 6.38 -11.68
C PRO A 144 2.28 6.78 -12.32
N ASP A 145 2.27 7.84 -13.12
CA ASP A 145 3.47 8.47 -13.66
C ASP A 145 4.23 9.23 -12.55
N MET A 146 5.04 8.48 -11.80
CA MET A 146 5.78 9.03 -10.65
C MET A 146 6.82 10.06 -11.06
N ASP A 147 7.40 9.96 -12.25
CA ASP A 147 8.39 10.93 -12.71
C ASP A 147 7.78 12.33 -12.86
N ARG A 148 6.61 12.43 -13.52
CA ARG A 148 5.87 13.70 -13.64
C ARG A 148 5.31 14.21 -12.32
N ILE A 149 4.84 13.31 -11.44
CA ILE A 149 4.39 13.68 -10.10
C ILE A 149 5.54 14.30 -9.30
N LEU A 150 6.71 13.66 -9.31
CA LEU A 150 7.90 14.15 -8.61
C LEU A 150 8.43 15.45 -9.20
N GLU A 151 8.36 15.63 -10.51
CA GLU A 151 8.67 16.90 -11.17
C GLU A 151 7.78 18.03 -10.68
N THR A 152 6.46 17.81 -10.68
CA THR A 152 5.48 18.79 -10.16
C THR A 152 5.71 19.07 -8.67
N ALA A 153 5.94 18.04 -7.87
CA ALA A 153 6.22 18.16 -6.45
C ALA A 153 7.45 19.04 -6.18
N ARG A 154 8.54 18.83 -6.94
CA ARG A 154 9.76 19.65 -6.84
C ARG A 154 9.52 21.10 -7.24
N ALA A 155 8.81 21.35 -8.33
CA ALA A 155 8.50 22.70 -8.81
C ALA A 155 7.71 23.52 -7.77
N HIS A 156 6.81 22.86 -7.03
CA HIS A 156 5.98 23.50 -6.00
C HIS A 156 6.50 23.33 -4.56
N ARG A 157 7.66 22.67 -4.37
CA ARG A 157 8.24 22.35 -3.04
C ARG A 157 7.30 21.58 -2.12
N LEU A 158 6.52 20.66 -2.70
CA LEU A 158 5.58 19.82 -1.98
C LEU A 158 6.21 18.44 -1.70
N PRO A 159 6.09 17.89 -0.46
CA PRO A 159 6.40 16.50 -0.22
C PRO A 159 5.38 15.58 -0.94
N VAL A 160 5.87 14.43 -1.38
CA VAL A 160 5.02 13.33 -1.86
C VAL A 160 4.94 12.28 -0.75
N VAL A 161 3.72 11.86 -0.43
CA VAL A 161 3.44 10.67 0.38
C VAL A 161 2.84 9.65 -0.58
N GLU A 162 3.45 8.48 -0.76
CA GLU A 162 2.84 7.45 -1.62
C GLU A 162 1.83 6.62 -0.83
N ASP A 163 0.61 6.49 -1.36
CA ASP A 163 -0.30 5.41 -0.97
C ASP A 163 0.03 4.17 -1.80
N ALA A 164 0.95 3.36 -1.28
CA ALA A 164 1.37 2.09 -1.84
C ALA A 164 0.64 0.89 -1.18
N CYS A 165 -0.46 1.13 -0.47
CA CYS A 165 -1.24 0.09 0.20
C CYS A 165 -1.54 -1.14 -0.68
N PRO A 166 -1.91 -0.98 -1.96
CA PRO A 166 -2.17 -2.14 -2.82
C PRO A 166 -0.95 -2.64 -3.62
N ALA A 167 0.25 -2.09 -3.41
CA ALA A 167 1.33 -2.16 -4.38
C ALA A 167 2.65 -2.74 -3.86
N VAL A 168 2.62 -3.53 -2.78
CA VAL A 168 3.83 -4.23 -2.29
C VAL A 168 4.45 -5.04 -3.43
N GLY A 169 5.71 -4.73 -3.75
CA GLY A 169 6.50 -5.36 -4.81
C GLY A 169 6.30 -4.81 -6.23
N ALA A 170 5.50 -3.76 -6.41
CA ALA A 170 5.42 -3.04 -7.68
C ALA A 170 6.70 -2.22 -7.90
N LYS A 171 7.08 -2.00 -9.16
CA LYS A 171 8.29 -1.22 -9.52
C LYS A 171 8.06 -0.33 -10.73
N ILE A 172 8.82 0.75 -10.81
CA ILE A 172 9.10 1.50 -12.04
C ILE A 172 10.61 1.44 -12.23
N GLY A 173 11.06 0.81 -13.32
CA GLY A 173 12.46 0.44 -13.50
C GLY A 173 12.95 -0.44 -12.35
N ALA A 174 14.03 -0.03 -11.69
CA ALA A 174 14.61 -0.74 -10.55
C ALA A 174 13.95 -0.40 -9.20
N LYS A 175 13.22 0.72 -9.12
CA LYS A 175 12.75 1.31 -7.86
C LYS A 175 11.35 0.83 -7.51
N PHE A 176 11.14 0.46 -6.24
CA PHE A 176 9.85 -0.03 -5.75
C PHE A 176 8.83 1.10 -5.59
N ALA A 177 7.55 0.83 -5.87
CA ALA A 177 6.45 1.67 -5.43
C ALA A 177 6.51 1.85 -3.90
N GLY A 178 6.18 3.05 -3.41
CA GLY A 178 6.32 3.39 -2.00
C GLY A 178 7.75 3.72 -1.56
N THR A 179 8.66 4.01 -2.49
CA THR A 179 10.02 4.47 -2.19
C THR A 179 10.42 5.77 -2.93
N PHE A 180 9.52 6.33 -3.72
CA PHE A 180 9.71 7.58 -4.48
C PHE A 180 9.45 8.82 -3.64
N GLY A 181 8.42 8.79 -2.79
CA GLY A 181 8.02 9.88 -1.92
C GLY A 181 8.86 9.98 -0.65
N LYS A 182 8.58 11.00 0.15
CA LYS A 182 9.31 11.31 1.39
C LYS A 182 8.97 10.32 2.51
N VAL A 183 7.68 10.04 2.72
CA VAL A 183 7.18 9.10 3.75
C VAL A 183 6.01 8.36 3.13
N ASN A 184 6.06 7.02 3.08
CA ASN A 184 5.17 6.24 2.21
C ASN A 184 4.48 5.13 3.01
N ALA A 185 3.27 4.77 2.61
CA ALA A 185 2.40 3.89 3.38
C ALA A 185 2.04 2.60 2.62
N PHE A 186 1.98 1.49 3.35
CA PHE A 186 1.50 0.21 2.86
C PHE A 186 0.45 -0.40 3.80
N SER A 187 -0.34 -1.34 3.27
CA SER A 187 -1.33 -2.11 4.01
C SER A 187 -1.03 -3.59 3.88
N MET A 188 -1.35 -4.34 4.93
CA MET A 188 -1.31 -5.80 4.97
C MET A 188 -2.70 -6.41 5.26
N HIS A 189 -3.77 -5.62 5.22
CA HIS A 189 -5.13 -6.12 5.47
C HIS A 189 -5.58 -7.09 4.36
N PRO A 190 -5.98 -8.34 4.63
CA PRO A 190 -6.39 -9.30 3.62
C PRO A 190 -7.60 -8.79 2.81
N LEU A 191 -7.55 -8.66 1.48
CA LEU A 191 -6.55 -9.18 0.54
C LEU A 191 -5.54 -8.10 0.13
N LYS A 192 -4.26 -8.49 0.03
CA LYS A 192 -3.10 -7.73 -0.49
C LYS A 192 -2.06 -8.72 -1.04
N PRO A 193 -1.11 -8.29 -1.90
CA PRO A 193 0.03 -9.13 -2.29
C PRO A 193 0.82 -9.65 -1.06
N LEU A 194 0.99 -8.82 -0.03
CA LEU A 194 1.43 -9.23 1.30
C LEU A 194 0.30 -8.93 2.29
N ASN A 195 -0.27 -9.97 2.90
CA ASN A 195 -1.37 -9.85 3.85
C ASN A 195 -1.03 -10.50 5.20
N VAL A 196 -1.77 -10.17 6.24
CA VAL A 196 -1.67 -10.78 7.57
C VAL A 196 -3.03 -11.34 8.01
N TRP A 197 -3.08 -11.94 9.20
CA TRP A 197 -4.31 -12.53 9.77
C TRP A 197 -5.12 -11.48 10.54
N GLY A 198 -5.47 -10.39 9.86
CA GLY A 198 -6.20 -9.27 10.42
C GLY A 198 -5.72 -7.94 9.85
N ASP A 199 -5.71 -6.91 10.69
CA ASP A 199 -5.20 -5.60 10.31
C ASP A 199 -3.68 -5.49 10.45
N GLY A 200 -3.08 -4.76 9.53
CA GLY A 200 -1.66 -4.41 9.57
C GLY A 200 -1.35 -3.31 8.56
N GLY A 201 -0.44 -2.41 8.94
CA GLY A 201 0.14 -1.42 8.05
C GLY A 201 1.62 -1.23 8.30
N ILE A 202 2.27 -0.47 7.43
CA ILE A 202 3.67 -0.10 7.60
C ILE A 202 3.95 1.21 6.88
N VAL A 203 4.70 2.10 7.54
CA VAL A 203 5.26 3.31 6.95
C VAL A 203 6.73 3.05 6.62
N VAL A 204 7.20 3.55 5.48
CA VAL A 204 8.62 3.51 5.12
C VAL A 204 9.15 4.89 4.74
N THR A 205 10.43 5.12 4.98
CA THR A 205 11.11 6.38 4.64
C THR A 205 12.64 6.22 4.68
N ASP A 206 13.34 7.10 3.98
CA ASP A 206 14.79 7.29 4.09
C ASP A 206 15.17 8.51 4.96
N ASP A 207 14.18 9.24 5.47
CA ASP A 207 14.34 10.42 6.33
C ASP A 207 14.40 9.98 7.81
N ASP A 208 15.57 10.18 8.43
CA ASP A 208 15.86 9.77 9.81
C ASP A 208 15.00 10.56 10.83
N GLU A 209 14.71 11.84 10.55
CA GLU A 209 13.88 12.68 11.42
C GLU A 209 12.41 12.24 11.35
N ALA A 210 11.91 11.96 10.15
CA ALA A 210 10.56 11.42 9.95
C ALA A 210 10.42 10.06 10.64
N ALA A 211 11.42 9.18 10.52
CA ALA A 211 11.41 7.88 11.17
C ALA A 211 11.39 7.99 12.71
N ALA A 212 12.20 8.91 13.28
CA ALA A 212 12.20 9.18 14.72
C ALA A 212 10.83 9.69 15.20
N PHE A 213 10.26 10.67 14.50
CA PHE A 213 8.90 11.17 14.78
C PHE A 213 7.86 10.05 14.74
N LEU A 214 7.87 9.20 13.70
CA LEU A 214 6.91 8.12 13.51
C LEU A 214 6.96 7.08 14.64
N ARG A 215 8.17 6.72 15.11
CA ARG A 215 8.34 5.74 16.20
C ARG A 215 7.79 6.25 17.53
N LEU A 216 7.98 7.54 17.83
CA LEU A 216 7.35 8.19 18.98
C LEU A 216 5.83 8.28 18.77
N TYR A 217 5.40 8.87 17.66
CA TYR A 217 4.00 9.20 17.40
C TYR A 217 3.09 7.96 17.41
N ARG A 218 3.55 6.81 16.89
CA ARG A 218 2.75 5.56 16.92
C ARG A 218 2.58 4.95 18.31
N ASN A 219 3.41 5.37 19.28
CA ASN A 219 3.53 4.79 20.62
C ASN A 219 3.30 5.86 21.70
N HIS A 220 2.18 6.58 21.61
CA HIS A 220 1.77 7.62 22.56
C HIS A 220 2.73 8.83 22.67
N GLY A 221 3.76 8.90 21.83
CA GLY A 221 4.84 9.89 21.93
C GLY A 221 5.83 9.63 23.05
N LEU A 222 5.87 8.39 23.56
CA LEU A 222 6.77 7.95 24.61
C LEU A 222 8.19 7.80 24.08
N SER A 223 9.14 8.58 24.63
CA SER A 223 10.58 8.42 24.39
C SER A 223 11.17 7.30 25.25
N ASP A 224 10.60 7.09 26.45
CA ASP A 224 10.79 5.92 27.29
C ASP A 224 9.49 5.58 28.05
N ARG A 225 9.56 4.72 29.08
CA ARG A 225 8.39 4.25 29.82
C ARG A 225 7.63 5.36 30.55
N ASP A 226 8.34 6.39 31.00
CA ASP A 226 7.83 7.39 31.95
C ASP A 226 7.84 8.82 31.37
N HIS A 227 8.40 9.03 30.16
CA HIS A 227 8.48 10.34 29.51
C HIS A 227 7.74 10.39 28.16
N VAL A 228 6.91 11.43 28.00
CA VAL A 228 6.17 11.74 26.77
C VAL A 228 6.74 13.01 26.14
N ASP A 229 7.37 12.89 24.96
CA ASP A 229 8.00 14.02 24.25
C ASP A 229 6.99 14.81 23.41
N LEU A 230 5.95 14.12 22.93
CA LEU A 230 4.89 14.70 22.11
C LEU A 230 3.58 13.96 22.29
N TRP A 231 2.45 14.57 21.94
CA TRP A 231 1.17 13.86 21.94
C TRP A 231 1.06 12.92 20.75
N GLY A 232 1.20 11.62 21.01
CA GLY A 232 1.06 10.57 19.99
C GLY A 232 -0.28 9.85 20.03
N VAL A 233 -0.33 8.70 19.35
CA VAL A 233 -1.47 7.79 19.25
C VAL A 233 -1.02 6.35 19.55
N ASN A 234 -1.95 5.40 19.66
CA ASN A 234 -1.64 3.99 19.81
C ASN A 234 -1.87 3.23 18.50
N ASN A 235 -0.95 3.38 17.55
CA ASN A 235 -1.09 2.81 16.21
C ASN A 235 0.07 1.86 15.90
N ARG A 236 0.26 0.85 16.75
CA ARG A 236 1.38 -0.10 16.67
C ARG A 236 0.96 -1.38 15.93
N LEU A 237 1.85 -1.90 15.10
CA LEU A 237 1.69 -3.25 14.55
C LEU A 237 1.74 -4.28 15.69
N GLN A 238 0.77 -5.19 15.71
CA GLN A 238 0.75 -6.28 16.68
C GLN A 238 1.81 -7.34 16.33
N PRO A 239 2.61 -7.85 17.29
CA PRO A 239 3.65 -8.84 17.01
C PRO A 239 3.14 -10.12 16.35
N ILE A 240 1.90 -10.53 16.64
CA ILE A 240 1.25 -11.67 15.97
C ILE A 240 1.17 -11.47 14.44
N GLN A 241 0.87 -10.24 14.01
CA GLN A 241 0.78 -9.90 12.59
C GLN A 241 2.17 -9.78 11.97
N ALA A 242 3.16 -9.29 12.73
CA ALA A 242 4.56 -9.25 12.28
C ALA A 242 5.12 -10.67 12.03
N VAL A 243 4.78 -11.65 12.87
CA VAL A 243 5.15 -13.06 12.66
C VAL A 243 4.59 -13.59 11.33
N VAL A 244 3.29 -13.38 11.09
CA VAL A 244 2.63 -13.81 9.84
C VAL A 244 3.24 -13.12 8.62
N ALA A 245 3.44 -11.80 8.70
CA ALA A 245 4.02 -11.01 7.62
C ALA A 245 5.46 -11.47 7.31
N SER A 246 6.30 -11.65 8.33
CA SER A 246 7.66 -12.14 8.19
C SER A 246 7.72 -13.47 7.44
N ARG A 247 6.84 -14.43 7.77
CA ARG A 247 6.77 -15.72 7.06
C ARG A 247 6.35 -15.55 5.60
N LEU A 248 5.35 -14.72 5.32
CA LEU A 248 4.88 -14.50 3.95
C LEU A 248 5.89 -13.76 3.07
N MET A 249 6.75 -12.92 3.65
CA MET A 249 7.83 -12.27 2.91
C MET A 249 8.78 -13.27 2.22
N ASP A 250 8.89 -14.51 2.71
CA ASP A 250 9.73 -15.54 2.07
C ASP A 250 9.17 -16.03 0.72
N SER A 251 7.88 -15.82 0.47
CA SER A 251 7.19 -16.29 -0.75
C SER A 251 6.61 -15.16 -1.61
N ILE A 252 6.79 -13.90 -1.20
CA ILE A 252 6.13 -12.75 -1.81
C ILE A 252 6.43 -12.59 -3.31
N GLU A 253 7.68 -12.82 -3.74
CA GLU A 253 8.07 -12.73 -5.15
C GLU A 253 7.37 -13.79 -6.01
N GLY A 254 7.25 -15.02 -5.50
CA GLY A 254 6.55 -16.10 -6.17
C GLY A 254 5.05 -15.81 -6.31
N LEU A 255 4.43 -15.29 -5.25
CA LEU A 255 3.03 -14.88 -5.25
C LEU A 255 2.78 -13.75 -6.26
N ILE A 256 3.63 -12.73 -6.28
CA ILE A 256 3.52 -11.62 -7.23
C ILE A 256 3.69 -12.10 -8.67
N GLU A 257 4.68 -12.96 -8.96
CA GLU A 257 4.87 -13.46 -10.33
C GLU A 257 3.73 -14.37 -10.78
N ALA A 258 3.11 -15.13 -9.86
CA ALA A 258 1.89 -15.88 -10.17
C ALA A 258 0.74 -14.94 -10.60
N ARG A 259 0.54 -13.82 -9.90
CA ARG A 259 -0.45 -12.80 -10.27
C ARG A 259 -0.14 -12.17 -11.62
N ARG A 260 1.12 -11.81 -11.87
CA ARG A 260 1.57 -11.25 -13.15
C ARG A 260 1.34 -12.21 -14.31
N ARG A 261 1.66 -13.49 -14.13
CA ARG A 261 1.39 -14.53 -15.12
C ARG A 261 -0.11 -14.67 -15.41
N ASN A 262 -0.96 -14.63 -14.38
CA ASN A 262 -2.40 -14.67 -14.55
C ASN A 262 -2.93 -13.43 -15.28
N ALA A 263 -2.43 -12.23 -14.94
CA ALA A 263 -2.78 -11.00 -15.63
C ALA A 263 -2.42 -11.04 -17.12
N ARG A 264 -1.23 -11.55 -17.49
CA ARG A 264 -0.85 -11.73 -18.91
C ARG A 264 -1.79 -12.67 -19.66
N ARG A 265 -2.26 -13.74 -19.00
CA ARG A 265 -3.27 -14.66 -19.57
C ARG A 265 -4.61 -13.96 -19.78
N LEU A 266 -5.04 -13.14 -18.82
CA LEU A 266 -6.26 -12.34 -18.94
C LEU A 266 -6.14 -11.29 -20.05
N ASP A 267 -5.02 -10.56 -20.13
CA ASP A 267 -4.76 -9.59 -21.19
C ASP A 267 -4.84 -10.28 -22.58
N ALA A 268 -4.20 -11.44 -22.75
CA ALA A 268 -4.26 -12.20 -24.00
C ALA A 268 -5.65 -12.73 -24.33
N GLY A 269 -6.39 -13.23 -23.32
CA GLY A 269 -7.74 -13.77 -23.49
C GLY A 269 -8.80 -12.70 -23.76
N LEU A 270 -8.60 -11.47 -23.25
CA LEU A 270 -9.52 -10.35 -23.44
C LEU A 270 -9.21 -9.51 -24.70
N ALA A 271 -8.00 -9.62 -25.27
CA ALA A 271 -7.61 -8.86 -26.46
C ALA A 271 -8.57 -9.01 -27.66
N PRO A 272 -9.14 -10.19 -27.99
CA PRO A 272 -10.14 -10.33 -29.04
C PRO A 272 -11.45 -9.56 -28.76
N LEU A 273 -11.72 -9.21 -27.50
CA LEU A 273 -12.94 -8.53 -27.05
C LEU A 273 -12.76 -7.01 -26.90
N LYS A 274 -11.69 -6.43 -27.44
CA LYS A 274 -11.37 -4.99 -27.29
C LYS A 274 -12.46 -4.00 -27.71
N LYS A 275 -13.44 -4.46 -28.50
CA LYS A 275 -14.63 -3.66 -28.86
C LYS A 275 -15.55 -3.40 -27.66
N PHE A 276 -15.57 -4.31 -26.68
CA PHE A 276 -16.47 -4.29 -25.53
C PHE A 276 -15.74 -4.22 -24.18
N VAL A 277 -14.45 -4.54 -24.18
CA VAL A 277 -13.60 -4.61 -22.99
C VAL A 277 -12.38 -3.74 -23.19
N ARG A 278 -12.17 -2.79 -22.28
CA ARG A 278 -10.98 -1.95 -22.22
C ARG A 278 -10.17 -2.29 -20.98
N THR A 279 -8.95 -2.79 -21.21
CA THR A 279 -7.96 -3.01 -20.15
C THR A 279 -6.99 -1.84 -20.10
N ALA A 280 -6.44 -1.56 -18.91
CA ALA A 280 -5.44 -0.52 -18.75
C ALA A 280 -4.17 -0.84 -19.54
N ARG A 281 -3.55 0.18 -20.15
CA ARG A 281 -2.25 0.05 -20.81
C ARG A 281 -1.18 -0.37 -19.78
N ARG A 282 -0.28 -1.27 -20.19
CA ARG A 282 0.90 -1.72 -19.43
C ARG A 282 2.14 -0.99 -19.95
N PRO A 283 2.66 0.07 -19.28
CA PRO A 283 3.85 0.76 -19.75
C PRO A 283 5.10 -0.13 -19.63
N GLU A 284 6.03 0.04 -20.54
CA GLU A 284 7.35 -0.59 -20.43
C GLU A 284 8.07 -0.10 -19.17
N GLY A 285 8.90 -0.95 -18.57
CA GLY A 285 9.60 -0.64 -17.32
C GLY A 285 8.73 -0.68 -16.06
N HIS A 286 7.41 -0.82 -16.18
CA HIS A 286 6.51 -0.97 -15.03
C HIS A 286 6.34 -2.44 -14.64
N ARG A 287 6.67 -2.76 -13.38
CA ARG A 287 6.29 -4.01 -12.73
C ARG A 287 5.00 -3.79 -11.94
N GLU A 288 3.85 -4.07 -12.54
CA GLU A 288 2.56 -4.12 -11.83
C GLU A 288 2.38 -5.41 -11.04
N VAL A 289 1.74 -5.34 -9.86
CA VAL A 289 1.50 -6.51 -8.98
C VAL A 289 0.06 -6.98 -8.98
N TYR A 290 -0.82 -6.27 -9.68
CA TYR A 290 -2.21 -6.66 -9.93
C TYR A 290 -2.95 -6.99 -8.64
N GLN A 291 -2.99 -6.05 -7.68
CA GLN A 291 -3.85 -6.21 -6.51
C GLN A 291 -5.25 -6.64 -6.95
N LEU A 292 -5.73 -5.90 -7.94
CA LEU A 292 -6.92 -6.20 -8.70
C LEU A 292 -6.52 -6.24 -10.17
N TYR A 293 -7.17 -7.12 -10.93
CA TYR A 293 -7.18 -7.03 -12.38
C TYR A 293 -8.45 -6.29 -12.79
N LEU A 294 -8.30 -5.05 -13.26
CA LEU A 294 -9.41 -4.18 -13.62
C LEU A 294 -9.57 -4.10 -15.15
N ALA A 295 -10.83 -4.13 -15.59
CA ALA A 295 -11.23 -3.85 -16.96
C ALA A 295 -12.51 -3.01 -16.96
N CYS A 296 -12.62 -2.06 -17.87
CA CYS A 296 -13.87 -1.35 -18.15
C CYS A 296 -14.64 -2.11 -19.22
N VAL A 297 -15.95 -2.25 -19.05
CA VAL A 297 -16.82 -3.00 -19.95
C VAL A 297 -18.14 -2.26 -20.12
N ASP A 298 -18.75 -2.32 -21.31
CA ASP A 298 -19.95 -1.52 -21.63
C ASP A 298 -21.18 -1.93 -20.80
N ARG A 299 -21.34 -3.23 -20.53
CA ARG A 299 -22.51 -3.82 -19.83
C ARG A 299 -22.09 -4.51 -18.53
N ARG A 300 -21.41 -3.77 -17.65
CA ARG A 300 -20.75 -4.33 -16.45
C ARG A 300 -21.70 -5.15 -15.57
N ASP A 301 -22.88 -4.63 -15.30
CA ASP A 301 -23.83 -5.26 -14.36
C ASP A 301 -24.48 -6.54 -14.91
N GLU A 302 -24.31 -6.84 -16.20
CA GLU A 302 -24.88 -8.02 -16.86
C GLU A 302 -23.89 -9.19 -17.00
N LEU A 303 -22.62 -9.00 -16.63
CA LEU A 303 -21.58 -10.04 -16.64
C LEU A 303 -21.55 -10.82 -15.33
#